data_AF-A0A3C2ANN5-F1
#
_entry.id   AF-A0A3C2ANN5-F1
#
_cell.length_a   1.000
_cell.length_b   1.000
_cell.length_c   1.000
_cell.angle_alpha   90.00
_cell.angle_beta   90.00
_cell.angle_gamma   90.00
#
_symmetry.space_group_name_H-M   'P 1'
#
loop_
_entity.id
_entity.type
_entity.pdbx_description
1 polymer ?
#
loop_
_entity_poly.entity_id
_entity_poly.type
_entity_poly.pdbx_seq_one_letter_code
_entity_poly.pdbx_strand_id
1 'polypeptide(L)'
;QAQFEEESLVASIIRLEDEAKTVPEPTKQILHSLLAEMHWGYFQNNSWQILHRTASENSGENILAWDFKRIAQEADKHFQLSLENKEALQSASLKDYEAILAGTDTYRELHPTLYHLLLSRALDFYGSQERNLINFDRSGVYDDAQLLGSSDEFLAWQAPKSAGVQPAINSILLYQYLILEAKKVSEEALVTEDLKRLEFMHQRVPSNADELYETALKTLLKKH
;
A
#
# COMPACT_ATOMS: atom_id res chain seq x y z
N GLN A 1 1.42 26.91 -16.86
CA GLN A 1 2.39 26.08 -16.12
C GLN A 1 1.74 24.78 -15.67
N ALA A 2 0.66 24.81 -14.89
CA ALA A 2 -0.08 23.59 -14.48
C ALA A 2 -0.53 22.67 -15.63
N GLN A 3 -1.10 23.20 -16.72
CA GLN A 3 -1.52 22.39 -17.87
C GLN A 3 -0.34 21.64 -18.54
N PHE A 4 0.83 22.28 -18.61
CA PHE A 4 2.03 21.66 -19.20
C PHE A 4 2.58 20.53 -18.30
N GLU A 5 2.50 20.70 -16.98
CA GLU A 5 2.87 19.67 -16.01
C GLU A 5 1.92 18.45 -16.09
N GLU A 6 0.62 18.69 -16.25
CA GLU A 6 -0.38 17.63 -16.46
C GLU A 6 -0.17 16.87 -17.78
N GLU A 7 0.08 17.56 -18.89
CA GLU A 7 0.39 16.91 -20.17
C GLU A 7 1.68 16.08 -20.10
N SER A 8 2.72 16.58 -19.41
CA SER A 8 3.97 15.87 -19.17
C SER A 8 3.77 14.62 -18.31
N LEU A 9 2.89 14.68 -17.32
CA LEU A 9 2.52 13.54 -16.48
C LEU A 9 1.83 12.46 -17.31
N VAL A 10 0.81 12.82 -18.10
CA VAL A 10 0.09 11.89 -18.98
C VAL A 10 1.06 11.17 -19.92
N ALA A 11 1.95 11.91 -20.58
CA ALA A 11 2.96 11.34 -21.47
C ALA A 11 3.92 10.40 -20.74
N SER A 12 4.23 10.69 -19.46
CA SER A 12 5.10 9.83 -18.66
C SER A 12 4.41 8.55 -18.21
N ILE A 13 3.13 8.61 -17.84
CA ILE A 13 2.32 7.42 -17.52
C ILE A 13 2.28 6.48 -18.75
N ILE A 14 1.90 7.00 -19.91
CA ILE A 14 1.80 6.20 -21.16
C ILE A 14 3.14 5.53 -21.48
N ARG A 15 4.24 6.29 -21.42
CA ARG A 15 5.59 5.75 -21.69
C ARG A 15 5.95 4.62 -20.73
N LEU A 16 5.71 4.80 -19.44
CA LEU A 16 6.03 3.80 -18.42
C LEU A 16 5.14 2.56 -18.51
N GLU A 17 3.86 2.73 -18.87
CA GLU A 17 2.95 1.60 -19.15
C GLU A 17 3.43 0.77 -20.34
N ASP A 18 3.91 1.42 -21.40
CA ASP A 18 4.49 0.73 -22.56
C ASP A 18 5.80 0.03 -22.21
N GLU A 19 6.66 0.67 -21.44
CA GLU A 19 7.92 0.09 -20.98
C GLU A 19 7.67 -1.16 -20.09
N ALA A 20 6.72 -1.08 -19.16
CA ALA A 20 6.32 -2.17 -18.27
C ALA A 20 5.83 -3.44 -19.00
N LYS A 21 5.43 -3.33 -20.27
CA LYS A 21 5.04 -4.50 -21.10
C LYS A 21 6.24 -5.32 -21.58
N THR A 22 7.43 -4.72 -21.61
CA THR A 22 8.61 -5.30 -22.30
C THR A 22 9.81 -5.54 -21.40
N VAL A 23 9.94 -4.82 -20.29
CA VAL A 23 11.06 -4.98 -19.36
C VAL A 23 10.97 -6.31 -18.60
N PRO A 24 12.13 -6.94 -18.28
CA PRO A 24 12.15 -8.13 -17.47
C PRO A 24 11.79 -7.84 -16.01
N GLU A 25 11.47 -8.90 -15.28
CA GLU A 25 11.30 -8.84 -13.83
C GLU A 25 12.68 -8.87 -13.14
N PRO A 26 12.86 -8.18 -12.00
CA PRO A 26 11.83 -7.44 -11.25
C PRO A 26 11.67 -5.96 -11.65
N THR A 27 12.35 -5.49 -12.70
CA THR A 27 12.23 -4.10 -13.18
C THR A 27 10.78 -3.76 -13.53
N LYS A 28 10.04 -4.72 -14.09
CA LYS A 28 8.59 -4.59 -14.33
C LYS A 28 7.80 -4.19 -13.07
N GLN A 29 8.04 -4.86 -11.94
CA GLN A 29 7.35 -4.60 -10.68
C GLN A 29 7.68 -3.21 -10.12
N ILE A 30 8.92 -2.77 -10.29
CA ILE A 30 9.34 -1.40 -9.96
C ILE A 30 8.54 -0.38 -10.78
N LEU A 31 8.42 -0.58 -12.09
CA LEU A 31 7.65 0.33 -12.95
C LEU A 31 6.18 0.35 -12.54
N HIS A 32 5.60 -0.78 -12.15
CA HIS A 32 4.24 -0.81 -11.63
C HIS A 32 4.09 -0.07 -10.30
N SER A 33 5.05 -0.16 -9.37
CA SER A 33 5.01 0.67 -8.16
C SER A 33 5.09 2.16 -8.48
N LEU A 34 5.95 2.57 -9.43
CA LEU A 34 6.04 3.96 -9.85
C LEU A 34 4.75 4.44 -10.53
N LEU A 35 4.16 3.63 -11.40
CA LEU A 35 2.87 3.92 -12.03
C LEU A 35 1.78 4.10 -10.97
N ALA A 36 1.75 3.26 -9.94
CA ALA A 36 0.78 3.39 -8.85
C ALA A 36 0.95 4.71 -8.09
N GLU A 37 2.19 5.07 -7.74
CA GLU A 37 2.54 6.34 -7.08
C GLU A 37 2.21 7.55 -7.97
N MET A 38 2.41 7.47 -9.28
CA MET A 38 2.06 8.55 -10.21
C MET A 38 0.55 8.78 -10.30
N HIS A 39 -0.24 7.70 -10.37
CA HIS A 39 -1.70 7.79 -10.32
C HIS A 39 -2.18 8.39 -9.00
N TRP A 40 -1.64 7.91 -7.88
CA TRP A 40 -2.00 8.40 -6.57
C TRP A 40 -1.58 9.86 -6.35
N GLY A 41 -0.35 10.20 -6.71
CA GLY A 41 0.19 11.55 -6.64
C GLY A 41 -0.59 12.53 -7.51
N TYR A 42 -1.07 12.11 -8.69
CA TYR A 42 -1.96 12.93 -9.51
C TYR A 42 -3.22 13.30 -8.75
N PHE A 43 -3.86 12.33 -8.08
CA PHE A 43 -5.00 12.60 -7.23
C PHE A 43 -4.64 13.54 -6.08
N GLN A 44 -3.57 13.28 -5.34
CA GLN A 44 -3.19 14.09 -4.19
C GLN A 44 -2.95 15.56 -4.59
N ASN A 45 -2.25 15.78 -5.70
CA ASN A 45 -1.94 17.12 -6.22
C ASN A 45 -3.16 17.87 -6.77
N ASN A 46 -4.21 17.15 -7.17
CA ASN A 46 -5.42 17.72 -7.79
C ASN A 46 -6.71 17.38 -7.03
N SER A 47 -6.58 17.00 -5.76
CA SER A 47 -7.65 16.38 -4.95
C SER A 47 -8.90 17.24 -4.91
N TRP A 48 -8.73 18.55 -4.69
CA TRP A 48 -9.84 19.49 -4.70
C TRP A 48 -10.62 19.45 -6.02
N GLN A 49 -9.97 19.44 -7.17
CA GLN A 49 -10.67 19.41 -8.47
C GLN A 49 -11.30 18.04 -8.74
N ILE A 50 -10.56 16.96 -8.47
CA ILE A 50 -10.98 15.60 -8.78
C ILE A 50 -12.19 15.18 -7.94
N LEU A 51 -12.27 15.59 -6.67
CA LEU A 51 -13.41 15.29 -5.81
C LEU A 51 -14.72 15.98 -6.26
N HIS A 52 -14.63 17.00 -7.14
CA HIS A 52 -15.80 17.65 -7.75
C HIS A 52 -16.15 17.11 -9.14
N ARG A 53 -15.37 16.16 -9.69
CA ARG A 53 -15.70 15.50 -10.96
C ARG A 53 -16.80 14.45 -10.74
N THR A 54 -17.74 14.37 -11.68
CA THR A 54 -18.71 13.28 -11.73
C THR A 54 -18.12 12.08 -12.44
N ALA A 55 -18.36 10.88 -11.90
CA ALA A 55 -18.00 9.62 -12.54
C ALA A 55 -18.52 9.56 -13.98
N SER A 56 -17.62 9.36 -14.94
CA SER A 56 -17.97 9.12 -16.33
C SER A 56 -17.52 7.74 -16.73
N GLU A 57 -18.48 6.89 -17.13
CA GLU A 57 -18.23 5.53 -17.62
C GLU A 57 -17.37 5.50 -18.90
N ASN A 58 -17.27 6.64 -19.61
CA ASN A 58 -16.57 6.77 -20.89
C ASN A 58 -15.34 7.70 -20.82
N SER A 59 -14.66 7.76 -19.68
CA SER A 59 -13.52 8.66 -19.47
C SER A 59 -12.23 8.28 -20.24
N GLY A 60 -12.23 7.15 -20.96
CA GLY A 60 -11.11 6.72 -21.81
C GLY A 60 -9.82 6.46 -21.02
N GLU A 61 -8.68 6.53 -21.69
CA GLU A 61 -7.35 6.31 -21.09
C GLU A 61 -6.71 7.59 -20.51
N ASN A 62 -7.35 8.75 -20.70
CA ASN A 62 -6.80 10.01 -20.23
C ASN A 62 -7.13 10.26 -18.76
N ILE A 63 -6.13 10.13 -17.88
CA ILE A 63 -6.24 10.38 -16.43
C ILE A 63 -6.82 11.77 -16.09
N LEU A 64 -6.68 12.77 -16.96
CA LEU A 64 -7.27 14.10 -16.76
C LEU A 64 -8.79 14.10 -16.77
N ALA A 65 -9.43 13.06 -17.32
CA ALA A 65 -10.87 12.87 -17.35
C ALA A 65 -11.39 11.94 -16.24
N TRP A 66 -10.50 11.34 -15.45
CA TRP A 66 -10.88 10.35 -14.45
C TRP A 66 -11.42 11.01 -13.18
N ASP A 67 -12.38 10.32 -12.56
CA ASP A 67 -12.84 10.61 -11.21
C ASP A 67 -11.91 9.96 -10.18
N PHE A 68 -12.15 10.27 -8.90
CA PHE A 68 -11.34 9.70 -7.82
C PHE A 68 -11.38 8.16 -7.79
N LYS A 69 -12.57 7.57 -8.00
CA LYS A 69 -12.74 6.12 -7.95
C LYS A 69 -11.88 5.42 -8.99
N ARG A 70 -11.88 5.91 -10.23
CA ARG A 70 -11.08 5.36 -11.33
C ARG A 70 -9.59 5.48 -11.07
N ILE A 71 -9.13 6.64 -10.59
CA ILE A 71 -7.71 6.86 -10.25
C ILE A 71 -7.26 5.90 -9.15
N ALA A 72 -8.06 5.76 -8.08
CA ALA A 72 -7.76 4.83 -6.99
C ALA A 72 -7.75 3.36 -7.43
N GLN A 73 -8.61 2.97 -8.38
CA GLN A 73 -8.62 1.62 -8.94
C GLN A 73 -7.40 1.32 -9.81
N GLU A 74 -6.95 2.28 -10.63
CA GLU A 74 -5.72 2.09 -11.42
C GLU A 74 -4.46 2.11 -10.54
N ALA A 75 -4.43 2.94 -9.48
CA ALA A 75 -3.37 2.88 -8.47
C ALA A 75 -3.34 1.51 -7.77
N ASP A 76 -4.48 1.00 -7.30
CA ASP A 76 -4.58 -0.33 -6.66
C ASP A 76 -4.11 -1.45 -7.60
N LYS A 77 -4.59 -1.45 -8.85
CA LYS A 77 -4.16 -2.43 -9.87
C LYS A 77 -2.64 -2.42 -10.04
N HIS A 78 -2.03 -1.24 -10.16
CA HIS A 78 -0.59 -1.13 -10.30
C HIS A 78 0.17 -1.54 -9.04
N PHE A 79 -0.33 -1.24 -7.84
CA PHE A 79 0.26 -1.77 -6.60
C PHE A 79 0.17 -3.30 -6.54
N GLN A 80 -0.95 -3.90 -6.91
CA GLN A 80 -1.07 -5.36 -6.97
C GLN A 80 -0.06 -5.97 -7.95
N LEU A 81 0.08 -5.42 -9.15
CA LEU A 81 1.07 -5.84 -10.14
C LEU A 81 2.51 -5.66 -9.64
N SER A 82 2.78 -4.65 -8.82
CA SER A 82 4.11 -4.42 -8.23
C SER A 82 4.51 -5.48 -7.19
N LEU A 83 3.53 -6.22 -6.65
CA LEU A 83 3.74 -7.27 -5.65
C LEU A 83 3.69 -8.68 -6.23
N GLU A 84 3.52 -8.81 -7.56
CA GLU A 84 3.60 -10.10 -8.24
C GLU A 84 5.03 -10.66 -8.22
N ASN A 85 5.14 -11.98 -8.34
CA ASN A 85 6.41 -12.71 -8.35
C ASN A 85 7.26 -12.50 -7.08
N LYS A 86 6.60 -12.71 -5.93
CA LYS A 86 7.13 -12.50 -4.59
C LYS A 86 8.50 -13.11 -4.35
N GLU A 87 8.73 -14.35 -4.77
CA GLU A 87 10.00 -15.06 -4.56
C GLU A 87 11.17 -14.34 -5.26
N ALA A 88 10.94 -13.84 -6.47
CA ALA A 88 11.94 -13.07 -7.21
C ALA A 88 12.23 -11.74 -6.52
N LEU A 89 11.20 -11.03 -6.07
CA LEU A 89 11.32 -9.76 -5.36
C LEU A 89 12.00 -9.88 -3.99
N GLN A 90 11.81 -11.00 -3.28
CA GLN A 90 12.50 -11.29 -2.02
C GLN A 90 13.99 -11.58 -2.24
N SER A 91 14.34 -12.17 -3.38
CA SER A 91 15.72 -12.53 -3.73
C SER A 91 16.51 -11.34 -4.29
N ALA A 92 15.82 -10.30 -4.77
CA ALA A 92 16.42 -9.10 -5.33
C ALA A 92 16.99 -8.20 -4.22
N SER A 93 18.30 -7.91 -4.28
CA SER A 93 18.93 -6.99 -3.35
C SER A 93 18.57 -5.55 -3.70
N LEU A 94 18.17 -4.75 -2.72
CA LEU A 94 17.93 -3.32 -2.94
C LEU A 94 19.15 -2.55 -3.43
N LYS A 95 20.37 -3.05 -3.17
CA LYS A 95 21.61 -2.41 -3.65
C LYS A 95 21.68 -2.31 -5.17
N ASP A 96 21.00 -3.20 -5.88
CA ASP A 96 20.97 -3.17 -7.35
C ASP A 96 19.99 -2.12 -7.90
N TYR A 97 19.23 -1.47 -7.02
CA TYR A 97 18.14 -0.55 -7.37
C TYR A 97 18.26 0.82 -6.70
N GLU A 98 19.48 1.26 -6.34
CA GLU A 98 19.68 2.54 -5.61
C GLU A 98 19.02 3.76 -6.27
N ALA A 99 18.92 3.78 -7.60
CA ALA A 99 18.32 4.88 -8.36
C ALA A 99 16.82 5.09 -8.09
N ILE A 100 16.10 4.08 -7.60
CA ILE A 100 14.67 4.15 -7.27
C ILE A 100 14.40 4.17 -5.76
N LEU A 101 15.46 4.08 -4.94
CA LEU A 101 15.39 4.19 -3.50
C LEU A 101 15.28 5.66 -3.11
N ALA A 102 14.06 6.13 -2.93
CA ALA A 102 13.80 7.35 -2.16
C ALA A 102 13.78 7.02 -0.66
N GLY A 103 14.35 7.88 0.18
CA GLY A 103 14.35 7.72 1.64
C GLY A 103 15.73 7.87 2.30
N THR A 104 15.79 7.76 3.62
CA THR A 104 17.03 7.81 4.41
C THR A 104 17.73 6.44 4.43
N ASP A 105 18.98 6.40 4.87
CA ASP A 105 19.72 5.14 5.10
C ASP A 105 18.96 4.22 6.06
N THR A 106 18.37 4.78 7.11
CA THR A 106 17.54 4.06 8.09
C THR A 106 16.33 3.41 7.42
N TYR A 107 15.62 4.12 6.53
CA TYR A 107 14.48 3.52 5.82
C TYR A 107 14.92 2.30 5.00
N ARG A 108 16.11 2.35 4.38
CA ARG A 108 16.64 1.22 3.59
C ARG A 108 17.04 0.03 4.47
N GLU A 109 17.61 0.28 5.64
CA GLU A 109 17.99 -0.77 6.59
C GLU A 109 16.76 -1.54 7.11
N LEU A 110 15.61 -0.86 7.25
CA LEU A 110 14.36 -1.49 7.71
C LEU A 110 13.64 -2.30 6.61
N HIS A 111 13.99 -2.12 5.33
CA HIS A 111 13.34 -2.78 4.20
C HIS A 111 14.35 -3.52 3.30
N PRO A 112 15.01 -4.59 3.73
CA PRO A 112 16.20 -5.12 3.04
C PRO A 112 15.96 -5.76 1.65
N THR A 113 14.71 -6.06 1.29
CA THR A 113 14.36 -6.68 0.00
C THR A 113 13.54 -5.73 -0.86
N LEU A 114 13.58 -5.94 -2.18
CA LEU A 114 12.70 -5.21 -3.09
C LEU A 114 11.24 -5.43 -2.75
N TYR A 115 10.86 -6.65 -2.36
CA TYR A 115 9.49 -6.92 -1.93
C TYR A 115 9.07 -6.06 -0.73
N HIS A 116 9.91 -5.87 0.29
CA HIS A 116 9.57 -5.01 1.44
C HIS A 116 9.35 -3.57 1.06
N LEU A 117 10.21 -3.03 0.19
CA LEU A 117 10.07 -1.67 -0.31
C LEU A 117 8.74 -1.48 -1.05
N LEU A 118 8.45 -2.34 -2.02
CA LEU A 118 7.24 -2.24 -2.83
C LEU A 118 5.98 -2.46 -1.99
N LEU A 119 6.04 -3.38 -1.02
CA LEU A 119 4.96 -3.63 -0.08
C LEU A 119 4.69 -2.43 0.81
N SER A 120 5.73 -1.78 1.37
CA SER A 120 5.55 -0.57 2.18
C SER A 120 4.82 0.51 1.38
N ARG A 121 5.22 0.75 0.12
CA ARG A 121 4.57 1.75 -0.75
C ARG A 121 3.10 1.42 -1.00
N ALA A 122 2.79 0.15 -1.27
CA ALA A 122 1.40 -0.29 -1.45
C ALA A 122 0.57 -0.10 -0.18
N LEU A 123 1.14 -0.42 0.99
CA LEU A 123 0.47 -0.27 2.28
C LEU A 123 0.26 1.21 2.67
N ASP A 124 1.17 2.11 2.30
CA ASP A 124 1.00 3.57 2.47
C ASP A 124 -0.23 4.06 1.70
N PHE A 125 -0.38 3.62 0.44
CA PHE A 125 -1.59 3.88 -0.33
C PHE A 125 -2.83 3.25 0.32
N TYR A 126 -2.77 1.98 0.72
CA TYR A 126 -3.91 1.29 1.31
C TYR A 126 -4.37 1.92 2.64
N GLY A 127 -3.44 2.44 3.42
CA GLY A 127 -3.68 3.13 4.69
C GLY A 127 -4.11 4.58 4.58
N SER A 128 -4.07 5.17 3.38
CA SER A 128 -4.47 6.58 3.18
C SER A 128 -5.93 6.83 3.57
N GLN A 129 -6.19 7.98 4.21
CA GLN A 129 -7.53 8.33 4.67
C GLN A 129 -8.50 8.56 3.51
N GLU A 130 -7.98 9.02 2.37
CA GLU A 130 -8.76 9.33 1.19
C GLU A 130 -9.41 8.09 0.57
N ARG A 131 -8.84 6.88 0.76
CA ARG A 131 -9.50 5.63 0.33
C ARG A 131 -10.80 5.34 1.07
N ASN A 132 -11.02 5.95 2.25
CA ASN A 132 -12.30 5.87 2.95
C ASN A 132 -13.43 6.58 2.19
N LEU A 133 -13.12 7.58 1.34
CA LEU A 133 -14.11 8.34 0.58
C LEU A 133 -14.89 7.48 -0.42
N ILE A 134 -14.27 6.41 -0.91
CA ILE A 134 -14.87 5.46 -1.87
C ILE A 134 -15.18 4.10 -1.25
N ASN A 135 -15.10 3.99 0.09
CA ASN A 135 -15.36 2.76 0.84
C ASN A 135 -14.58 1.53 0.30
N PHE A 136 -13.37 1.72 -0.25
CA PHE A 136 -12.68 0.66 -0.99
C PHE A 136 -12.45 -0.60 -0.15
N ASP A 137 -12.13 -0.41 1.13
CA ASP A 137 -11.82 -1.50 2.06
C ASP A 137 -12.94 -1.76 3.08
N ARG A 138 -14.10 -1.10 3.02
CA ARG A 138 -15.13 -1.31 4.08
C ARG A 138 -15.64 -2.75 4.06
N SER A 139 -15.38 -3.47 5.15
CA SER A 139 -15.77 -4.86 5.35
C SER A 139 -15.99 -5.16 6.83
N GLY A 140 -16.94 -6.07 7.13
CA GLY A 140 -17.11 -6.63 8.48
C GLY A 140 -15.96 -7.55 8.91
N VAL A 141 -15.03 -7.89 8.02
CA VAL A 141 -13.83 -8.68 8.34
C VAL A 141 -12.94 -7.98 9.37
N TYR A 142 -12.97 -6.66 9.46
CA TYR A 142 -12.20 -5.90 10.46
C TYR A 142 -12.80 -5.95 11.87
N ASP A 143 -14.00 -6.49 12.07
CA ASP A 143 -14.60 -6.63 13.40
C ASP A 143 -14.06 -7.85 14.15
N ASP A 144 -12.74 -7.84 14.39
CA ASP A 144 -12.03 -8.88 15.12
C ASP A 144 -10.92 -8.25 15.97
N ALA A 145 -11.02 -8.40 17.29
CA ALA A 145 -10.06 -7.84 18.25
C ALA A 145 -8.64 -8.39 18.06
N GLN A 146 -8.48 -9.58 17.48
CA GLN A 146 -7.18 -10.17 17.18
C GLN A 146 -6.36 -9.28 16.21
N LEU A 147 -7.03 -8.48 15.38
CA LEU A 147 -6.39 -7.57 14.43
C LEU A 147 -5.66 -6.40 15.10
N LEU A 148 -6.04 -6.04 16.33
CA LEU A 148 -5.36 -5.06 17.19
C LEU A 148 -4.55 -5.74 18.32
N GLY A 149 -4.48 -7.07 18.33
CA GLY A 149 -3.68 -7.82 19.30
C GLY A 149 -2.18 -7.63 19.12
N SER A 150 -1.41 -8.36 19.92
CA SER A 150 0.05 -8.48 19.76
C SER A 150 0.43 -8.95 18.34
N SER A 151 1.67 -8.72 17.93
CA SER A 151 2.13 -9.20 16.61
C SER A 151 1.97 -10.72 16.45
N ASP A 152 2.08 -11.52 17.51
CA ASP A 152 1.87 -12.97 17.43
C ASP A 152 0.39 -13.34 17.25
N GLU A 153 -0.51 -12.66 17.96
CA GLU A 153 -1.96 -12.80 17.78
C GLU A 153 -2.38 -12.38 16.36
N PHE A 154 -1.88 -11.23 15.89
CA PHE A 154 -2.16 -10.74 14.54
C PHE A 154 -1.70 -11.72 13.46
N LEU A 155 -0.49 -12.28 13.60
CA LEU A 155 0.05 -13.26 12.65
C LEU A 155 -0.71 -14.59 12.66
N ALA A 156 -1.35 -14.93 13.78
CA ALA A 156 -2.18 -16.13 13.89
C ALA A 156 -3.60 -15.94 13.33
N TRP A 157 -4.01 -14.70 13.01
CA TRP A 157 -5.33 -14.41 12.48
C TRP A 157 -5.56 -15.10 11.13
N GLN A 158 -6.77 -15.59 10.91
CA GLN A 158 -7.19 -16.24 9.67
C GLN A 158 -8.51 -15.66 9.18
N ALA A 159 -8.61 -15.45 7.87
CA ALA A 159 -9.84 -14.95 7.27
C ALA A 159 -11.03 -15.90 7.52
N PRO A 160 -12.22 -15.39 7.88
CA PRO A 160 -13.41 -16.21 8.00
C PRO A 160 -13.71 -16.94 6.69
N LYS A 161 -13.94 -18.25 6.74
CA LYS A 161 -14.23 -19.07 5.53
C LYS A 161 -15.42 -18.56 4.72
N SER A 162 -16.36 -17.87 5.37
CA SER A 162 -17.56 -17.29 4.76
C SER A 162 -17.32 -15.95 4.07
N ALA A 163 -16.16 -15.32 4.25
CA ALA A 163 -15.92 -13.96 3.78
C ALA A 163 -15.67 -13.89 2.26
N GLY A 164 -15.23 -14.98 1.61
CA GLY A 164 -14.85 -14.95 0.20
C GLY A 164 -13.63 -14.07 -0.06
N VAL A 165 -13.41 -13.67 -1.32
CA VAL A 165 -12.28 -12.79 -1.70
C VAL A 165 -12.68 -11.34 -1.47
N GLN A 166 -11.94 -10.64 -0.60
CA GLN A 166 -12.20 -9.24 -0.26
C GLN A 166 -10.90 -8.43 -0.21
N PRO A 167 -10.88 -7.16 -0.68
CA PRO A 167 -9.73 -6.26 -0.54
C PRO A 167 -9.23 -6.13 0.90
N ALA A 168 -10.16 -6.07 1.86
CA ALA A 168 -9.83 -6.01 3.29
C ALA A 168 -8.96 -7.19 3.77
N ILE A 169 -9.30 -8.41 3.33
CA ILE A 169 -8.52 -9.60 3.65
C ILE A 169 -7.12 -9.49 3.04
N ASN A 170 -7.01 -9.04 1.79
CA ASN A 170 -5.73 -8.85 1.13
C ASN A 170 -4.84 -7.87 1.92
N SER A 171 -5.37 -6.72 2.33
CA SER A 171 -4.62 -5.75 3.16
C SER A 171 -4.13 -6.37 4.47
N ILE A 172 -4.96 -7.16 5.16
CA ILE A 172 -4.55 -7.86 6.40
C ILE A 172 -3.41 -8.85 6.12
N LEU A 173 -3.50 -9.65 5.06
CA LEU A 173 -2.47 -10.62 4.68
C LEU A 173 -1.15 -9.94 4.28
N LEU A 174 -1.23 -8.79 3.61
CA LEU A 174 -0.07 -7.96 3.26
C LEU A 174 0.62 -7.42 4.53
N TYR A 175 -0.14 -6.94 5.52
CA TYR A 175 0.42 -6.56 6.82
C TYR A 175 0.99 -7.77 7.58
N GLN A 176 0.34 -8.94 7.58
CA GLN A 176 0.89 -10.14 8.22
C GLN A 176 2.25 -10.50 7.63
N TYR A 177 2.38 -10.42 6.31
CA TYR A 177 3.63 -10.66 5.65
C TYR A 177 4.69 -9.59 6.02
N LEU A 178 4.32 -8.31 6.02
CA LEU A 178 5.22 -7.22 6.43
C LEU A 178 5.81 -7.46 7.83
N ILE A 179 4.97 -7.84 8.79
CA ILE A 179 5.38 -8.15 10.16
C ILE A 179 6.30 -9.38 10.23
N LEU A 180 6.00 -10.45 9.49
CA LEU A 180 6.85 -11.65 9.44
C LEU A 180 8.26 -11.34 8.96
N GLU A 181 8.37 -10.42 8.02
CA GLU A 181 9.64 -10.05 7.45
C GLU A 181 10.41 -9.08 8.33
N ALA A 182 9.74 -8.05 8.86
CA ALA A 182 10.32 -7.12 9.82
C ALA A 182 10.94 -7.86 11.03
N LYS A 183 10.29 -8.93 11.51
CA LYS A 183 10.83 -9.85 12.54
C LYS A 183 12.18 -10.48 12.20
N LYS A 184 12.48 -10.70 10.91
CA LYS A 184 13.76 -11.27 10.45
C LYS A 184 14.86 -10.22 10.33
N VAL A 185 14.51 -8.94 10.24
CA VAL A 185 15.44 -7.83 10.03
C VAL A 185 16.01 -7.36 11.37
N SER A 186 15.16 -6.82 12.24
CA SER A 186 15.56 -6.29 13.53
C SER A 186 14.34 -6.04 14.42
N GLU A 187 14.58 -5.81 15.70
CA GLU A 187 13.56 -5.37 16.64
C GLU A 187 12.98 -3.99 16.28
N GLU A 188 13.82 -3.08 15.81
CA GLU A 188 13.42 -1.74 15.33
C GLU A 188 12.50 -1.81 14.09
N ALA A 189 12.81 -2.70 13.14
CA ALA A 189 11.96 -2.94 11.98
C ALA A 189 10.61 -3.51 12.41
N LEU A 190 10.60 -4.49 13.32
CA LEU A 190 9.36 -5.04 13.86
C LEU A 190 8.51 -3.94 14.50
N VAL A 191 9.08 -3.14 15.40
CA VAL A 191 8.36 -2.06 16.10
C VAL A 191 7.78 -1.04 15.11
N THR A 192 8.57 -0.65 14.11
CA THR A 192 8.17 0.32 13.09
C THR A 192 6.99 -0.18 12.25
N GLU A 193 7.08 -1.40 11.73
CA GLU A 193 6.03 -1.98 10.89
C GLU A 193 4.78 -2.37 11.70
N ASP A 194 4.95 -2.79 12.97
CA ASP A 194 3.83 -3.12 13.86
C ASP A 194 3.05 -1.86 14.27
N LEU A 195 3.72 -0.71 14.40
CA LEU A 195 3.05 0.57 14.60
C LEU A 195 2.15 0.93 13.40
N LYS A 196 2.68 0.82 12.17
CA LYS A 196 1.89 1.06 10.95
C LYS A 196 0.67 0.14 10.87
N ARG A 197 0.84 -1.16 11.19
CA ARG A 197 -0.28 -2.11 11.28
C ARG A 197 -1.32 -1.64 12.29
N LEU A 198 -0.90 -1.30 13.50
CA LEU A 198 -1.83 -0.90 14.56
C LEU A 198 -2.60 0.37 14.16
N GLU A 199 -1.95 1.36 13.58
CA GLU A 199 -2.60 2.58 13.05
C GLU A 199 -3.62 2.24 11.95
N PHE A 200 -3.25 1.37 11.01
CA PHE A 200 -4.15 0.94 9.94
C PHE A 200 -5.41 0.23 10.46
N MET A 201 -5.23 -0.68 11.42
CA MET A 201 -6.32 -1.46 12.01
C MET A 201 -7.18 -0.61 12.93
N HIS A 202 -6.60 0.32 13.69
CA HIS A 202 -7.34 1.22 14.58
C HIS A 202 -8.40 2.05 13.84
N GLN A 203 -8.11 2.48 12.63
CA GLN A 203 -9.06 3.20 11.78
C GLN A 203 -10.22 2.34 11.26
N ARG A 204 -10.16 1.01 11.39
CA ARG A 204 -11.05 0.05 10.71
C ARG A 204 -11.78 -0.89 11.65
N VAL A 205 -11.16 -1.29 12.75
CA VAL A 205 -11.79 -2.10 13.80
C VAL A 205 -12.85 -1.22 14.50
N PRO A 206 -14.13 -1.62 14.54
CA PRO A 206 -15.19 -0.77 15.08
C PRO A 206 -15.41 -0.94 16.60
N SER A 207 -15.09 -2.10 17.17
CA SER A 207 -15.46 -2.47 18.54
C SER A 207 -14.30 -2.28 19.53
N ASN A 208 -14.46 -1.39 20.51
CA ASN A 208 -13.45 -1.07 21.55
C ASN A 208 -12.04 -0.75 21.01
N ALA A 209 -11.97 -0.23 19.79
CA ALA A 209 -10.71 -0.07 19.07
C ALA A 209 -9.72 0.84 19.80
N ASP A 210 -10.18 1.91 20.44
CA ASP A 210 -9.32 2.81 21.22
C ASP A 210 -8.66 2.08 22.40
N GLU A 211 -9.42 1.30 23.18
CA GLU A 211 -8.91 0.55 24.34
C GLU A 211 -7.93 -0.56 23.91
N LEU A 212 -8.25 -1.27 22.82
CA LEU A 212 -7.39 -2.30 22.25
C LEU A 212 -6.10 -1.70 21.70
N TYR A 213 -6.19 -0.60 20.96
CA TYR A 213 -5.05 0.12 20.41
C TYR A 213 -4.13 0.66 21.51
N GLU A 214 -4.69 1.30 22.54
CA GLU A 214 -3.91 1.78 23.70
C GLU A 214 -3.21 0.63 24.42
N THR A 215 -3.89 -0.51 24.58
CA THR A 215 -3.32 -1.72 25.19
C THR A 215 -2.18 -2.28 24.34
N ALA A 216 -2.35 -2.32 23.02
CA ALA A 216 -1.33 -2.77 22.09
C ALA A 216 -0.09 -1.86 22.13
N LEU A 217 -0.26 -0.54 22.09
CA LEU A 217 0.83 0.43 22.20
C LEU A 217 1.59 0.29 23.53
N LYS A 218 0.87 0.14 24.65
CA LYS A 218 1.50 -0.10 25.96
C LYS A 218 2.27 -1.42 26.00
N THR A 219 1.80 -2.44 25.30
CA THR A 219 2.48 -3.73 25.22
C THR A 219 3.75 -3.61 24.38
N LEU A 220 3.68 -2.93 23.24
CA LEU A 220 4.80 -2.64 22.36
C LEU A 220 5.91 -1.88 23.12
N LEU A 221 5.55 -0.82 23.85
CA LEU A 221 6.45 0.00 24.66
C LEU A 221 7.07 -0.75 25.87
N LYS A 222 6.41 -1.78 26.39
CA LYS A 222 6.96 -2.57 27.52
C LYS A 222 7.89 -3.68 27.06
N LYS A 223 7.70 -4.17 25.84
CA LYS A 223 8.44 -5.31 25.29
C LYS A 223 9.77 -4.89 24.66
N HIS A 224 9.85 -3.64 24.20
CA HIS A 224 10.95 -3.03 23.45
C HIS A 224 11.39 -1.74 24.13
#